data_AF-A0AAE0CPZ0-F1
#
_entry.id   AF-A0AAE0CPZ0-F1
#
_cell.length_a   1.000
_cell.length_b   1.000
_cell.length_c   1.000
_cell.angle_alpha   90.00
_cell.angle_beta   90.00
_cell.angle_gamma   90.00
#
_symmetry.space_group_name_H-M   'P 1'
#
loop_
_entity.id
_entity.type
_entity.pdbx_description
1 polymer ?
#
loop_
_entity_poly.entity_id
_entity_poly.type
_entity_poly.pdbx_seq_one_letter_code
_entity_poly.pdbx_strand_id
1 'polypeptide(L)'
;MQSDDDIDTLRTLYGIPDDVKLRGAKEHERVDWEIPGWTCFYEYNFHQGFRFPVPLLTRRLLVLYQIAHGQLIPNSWRILISLTVLREKYGINFGLGSLLHNYYLKENVSEKGQFSPILRFNVTQLTTNLTTNDQRWKNTFFFAKGFLIDGPFGNEKY
;
A
#
# COMPACT_ATOMS: atom_id res chain seq x y z
N MET A 1 8.80 8.01 -18.27
CA MET A 1 7.40 8.43 -18.12
C MET A 1 6.54 7.29 -18.65
N GLN A 2 5.53 6.82 -17.91
CA GLN A 2 4.61 5.81 -18.44
C GLN A 2 3.71 6.45 -19.50
N SER A 3 3.58 5.79 -20.64
CA SER A 3 2.64 6.14 -21.71
C SER A 3 1.21 5.73 -21.35
N ASP A 4 0.23 6.22 -22.11
CA ASP A 4 -1.17 5.82 -21.92
C ASP A 4 -1.36 4.32 -22.21
N ASP A 5 -0.66 3.77 -23.20
CA ASP A 5 -0.62 2.33 -23.50
C ASP A 5 -0.09 1.49 -22.31
N ASP A 6 0.88 2.04 -21.56
CA ASP A 6 1.39 1.39 -20.35
C ASP A 6 0.29 1.30 -19.28
N ILE A 7 -0.54 2.35 -19.13
CA ILE A 7 -1.60 2.40 -18.12
C ILE A 7 -2.73 1.42 -18.41
N ASP A 8 -3.15 1.30 -19.68
CA ASP A 8 -4.16 0.31 -20.07
C ASP A 8 -3.65 -1.12 -19.90
N THR A 9 -2.35 -1.32 -20.12
CA THR A 9 -1.68 -2.59 -19.82
C THR A 9 -1.72 -2.90 -18.31
N LEU A 10 -1.40 -1.92 -17.44
CA LEU A 10 -1.48 -2.10 -15.98
C LEU A 10 -2.90 -2.47 -15.53
N ARG A 11 -3.91 -1.79 -16.09
CA ARG A 11 -5.31 -2.05 -15.79
C ARG A 11 -5.66 -3.51 -16.07
N THR A 12 -5.33 -3.97 -17.27
CA THR A 12 -5.63 -5.33 -17.71
C THR A 12 -4.87 -6.36 -16.88
N LEU A 13 -3.58 -6.15 -16.67
CA LEU A 13 -2.69 -7.07 -15.95
C LEU A 13 -3.13 -7.30 -14.50
N TYR A 14 -3.62 -6.25 -13.83
CA TYR A 14 -4.01 -6.33 -12.42
C TYR A 14 -5.52 -6.35 -12.19
N GLY A 15 -6.33 -6.36 -13.24
CA GLY A 15 -7.80 -6.34 -13.13
C GLY A 15 -8.30 -5.10 -12.39
N ILE A 16 -7.76 -3.93 -12.70
CA ILE A 16 -8.18 -2.67 -12.08
C ILE A 16 -9.58 -2.29 -12.60
N PRO A 17 -10.58 -2.07 -11.73
CA PRO A 17 -11.95 -1.71 -12.15
C PRO A 17 -12.02 -0.40 -12.94
N ASP A 18 -12.88 -0.32 -13.95
CA ASP A 18 -13.01 0.83 -14.87
C ASP A 18 -13.40 2.15 -14.18
N ASP A 19 -14.07 2.07 -13.04
CA ASP A 19 -14.42 3.23 -12.21
C ASP A 19 -13.22 3.84 -11.46
N VAL A 20 -12.10 3.12 -11.37
CA VAL A 20 -10.83 3.64 -10.87
C VAL A 20 -10.10 4.34 -12.00
N LYS A 21 -9.90 5.66 -11.88
CA LYS A 21 -9.12 6.45 -12.84
C LYS A 21 -7.63 6.22 -12.60
N LEU A 22 -6.87 6.04 -13.68
CA LEU A 22 -5.42 5.82 -13.64
C LEU A 22 -4.70 6.89 -14.48
N ARG A 23 -3.46 7.18 -14.11
CA ARG A 23 -2.53 7.93 -14.95
C ARG A 23 -1.07 7.60 -14.60
N GLY A 24 -0.19 7.77 -15.58
CA GLY A 24 1.25 7.70 -15.37
C GLY A 24 1.77 8.84 -14.50
N ALA A 25 2.92 8.59 -13.88
CA ALA A 25 3.69 9.62 -13.19
C ALA A 25 4.39 10.55 -14.18
N LYS A 26 4.37 11.85 -13.87
CA LYS A 26 5.17 12.86 -14.57
C LYS A 26 6.61 12.86 -14.04
N GLU A 27 7.54 13.38 -14.83
CA GLU A 27 8.99 13.31 -14.57
C GLU A 27 9.44 13.81 -13.17
N HIS A 28 8.75 14.79 -12.60
CA HIS A 28 9.08 15.40 -11.30
C HIS A 28 8.20 14.92 -10.14
N GLU A 29 7.18 14.12 -10.40
CA GLU A 29 6.26 13.63 -9.36
C GLU A 29 6.94 12.51 -8.55
N ARG A 30 6.64 12.47 -7.25
CA ARG A 30 7.16 11.46 -6.33
C ARG A 30 6.04 10.64 -5.70
N VAL A 31 6.38 9.47 -5.17
CA VAL A 31 5.40 8.54 -4.60
C VAL A 31 4.76 9.06 -3.29
N ASP A 32 5.48 9.92 -2.58
CA ASP A 32 5.12 10.50 -1.29
C ASP A 32 4.49 11.89 -1.43
N TRP A 33 4.34 12.38 -2.66
CA TRP A 33 3.67 13.67 -2.91
C TRP A 33 2.17 13.55 -2.75
N GLU A 34 1.63 14.49 -1.97
CA GLU A 34 0.20 14.72 -1.91
C GLU A 34 -0.26 15.42 -3.20
N ILE A 35 -1.01 14.70 -4.02
CA ILE A 35 -1.69 15.27 -5.18
C ILE A 35 -3.19 15.22 -4.87
N PRO A 36 -3.89 16.37 -4.79
CA PRO A 36 -5.29 16.40 -4.40
C PRO A 36 -6.16 15.42 -5.19
N GLY A 37 -6.75 14.47 -4.48
CA GLY A 37 -7.61 13.42 -5.03
C GLY A 37 -6.91 12.35 -5.87
N TRP A 38 -5.58 12.28 -5.86
CA TRP A 38 -4.82 11.21 -6.50
C TRP A 38 -3.92 10.53 -5.48
N THR A 39 -4.03 9.21 -5.39
CA THR A 39 -3.15 8.40 -4.55
C THR A 39 -2.11 7.71 -5.42
N CYS A 40 -0.84 7.77 -5.01
CA CYS A 40 0.24 7.11 -5.70
C CYS A 40 0.45 5.68 -5.20
N PHE A 41 0.67 4.75 -6.13
CA PHE A 41 0.99 3.36 -5.84
C PHE A 41 2.19 2.89 -6.64
N TYR A 42 3.08 2.14 -6.00
CA TYR A 42 4.06 1.35 -6.73
C TYR A 42 3.36 0.20 -7.45
N GLU A 43 3.73 -0.03 -8.70
CA GLU A 43 3.27 -1.18 -9.48
C GLU A 43 3.62 -2.50 -8.75
N TYR A 44 4.77 -2.50 -8.07
CA TYR A 44 5.25 -3.64 -7.29
C TYR A 44 4.24 -4.15 -6.25
N ASN A 45 3.43 -3.28 -5.66
CA ASN A 45 2.41 -3.69 -4.70
C ASN A 45 1.39 -4.64 -5.37
N PHE A 46 1.03 -4.39 -6.63
CA PHE A 46 0.11 -5.22 -7.41
C PHE A 46 0.77 -6.53 -7.83
N HIS A 47 2.06 -6.53 -8.16
CA HIS A 47 2.84 -7.76 -8.33
C HIS A 47 2.81 -8.65 -7.08
N GLN A 48 2.80 -8.04 -5.88
CA GLN A 48 2.67 -8.74 -4.60
C GLN A 48 1.25 -9.24 -4.28
N GLY A 49 0.28 -8.99 -5.17
CA GLY A 49 -1.10 -9.43 -5.01
C GLY A 49 -2.05 -8.37 -4.43
N PHE A 50 -1.62 -7.12 -4.24
CA PHE A 50 -2.54 -6.04 -3.91
C PHE A 50 -3.57 -5.85 -5.04
N ARG A 51 -4.85 -5.71 -4.67
CA ARG A 51 -5.94 -5.38 -5.59
C ARG A 51 -6.85 -4.37 -4.92
N PHE A 52 -7.55 -3.56 -5.72
CA PHE A 52 -8.56 -2.66 -5.19
C PHE A 52 -9.81 -3.44 -4.73
N PRO A 53 -10.53 -2.96 -3.70
CA PRO A 53 -10.30 -1.73 -2.93
C PRO A 53 -9.09 -1.79 -1.99
N VAL A 54 -8.56 -0.62 -1.60
CA VAL A 54 -7.51 -0.56 -0.56
C VAL A 54 -8.06 -1.18 0.73
N PRO A 55 -7.41 -2.21 1.31
CA PRO A 55 -7.90 -2.87 2.51
C PRO A 55 -8.09 -1.88 3.67
N LEU A 56 -9.19 -2.05 4.42
CA LEU A 56 -9.52 -1.19 5.56
C LEU A 56 -8.39 -1.16 6.61
N LEU A 57 -7.72 -2.30 6.83
CA LEU A 57 -6.57 -2.38 7.74
C LEU A 57 -5.43 -1.47 7.29
N THR A 58 -5.09 -1.51 6.00
CA THR A 58 -4.07 -0.65 5.39
C THR A 58 -4.42 0.82 5.54
N ARG A 59 -5.65 1.22 5.18
CA ARG A 59 -6.09 2.62 5.32
C ARG A 59 -5.97 3.14 6.74
N ARG A 60 -6.45 2.36 7.72
CA ARG A 60 -6.38 2.74 9.13
C ARG A 60 -4.95 2.89 9.64
N LEU A 61 -4.04 2.03 9.17
CA LEU A 61 -2.62 2.15 9.49
C LEU A 61 -2.02 3.43 8.92
N LEU A 62 -2.27 3.71 7.63
CA LEU A 62 -1.75 4.89 6.95
C LEU A 62 -2.24 6.20 7.59
N VAL A 63 -3.53 6.29 7.92
CA VAL A 63 -4.12 7.43 8.64
C VAL A 63 -3.49 7.60 10.01
N LEU A 64 -3.33 6.51 10.78
CA LEU A 64 -2.75 6.58 12.12
C LEU A 64 -1.32 7.14 12.10
N TYR A 65 -0.52 6.71 11.13
CA TYR A 65 0.87 7.13 11.01
C TYR A 65 1.07 8.40 10.16
N GLN A 66 0.00 8.91 9.53
CA GLN A 66 0.02 10.05 8.62
C GLN A 66 1.06 9.88 7.49
N ILE A 67 1.04 8.72 6.85
CA ILE A 67 1.96 8.38 5.76
C ILE A 67 1.21 7.98 4.48
N ALA A 68 1.86 8.20 3.34
CA ALA A 68 1.37 7.77 2.04
C ALA A 68 1.60 6.26 1.79
N HIS A 69 0.82 5.69 0.89
CA HIS A 69 0.95 4.29 0.44
C HIS A 69 2.37 3.97 -0.06
N GLY A 70 2.99 4.90 -0.80
CA GLY A 70 4.35 4.78 -1.31
C GLY A 70 5.45 4.84 -0.25
N GLN A 71 5.12 5.20 0.99
CA GLN A 71 6.07 5.22 2.09
C GLN A 71 6.17 3.85 2.79
N LEU A 72 5.28 2.91 2.50
CA LEU A 72 5.38 1.54 2.99
C LEU A 72 6.33 0.69 2.13
N ILE A 73 7.24 -0.03 2.78
CA ILE A 73 8.13 -0.98 2.10
C ILE A 73 7.38 -2.26 1.65
N PRO A 74 7.93 -3.06 0.72
CA PRO A 74 7.34 -4.30 0.25
C PRO A 74 6.86 -5.27 1.33
N ASN A 75 7.61 -5.43 2.42
CA ASN A 75 7.21 -6.33 3.51
C ASN A 75 6.01 -5.82 4.31
N SER A 76 5.82 -4.50 4.39
CA SER A 76 4.61 -3.91 4.97
C SER A 76 3.37 -4.35 4.18
N TRP A 77 3.46 -4.30 2.85
CA TRP A 77 2.38 -4.72 1.96
C TRP A 77 2.09 -6.21 2.07
N ARG A 78 3.11 -7.07 2.10
CA ARG A 78 2.92 -8.52 2.29
C ARG A 78 2.17 -8.84 3.58
N ILE A 79 2.54 -8.21 4.70
CA ILE A 79 1.85 -8.38 5.98
C ILE A 79 0.39 -7.95 5.87
N LEU A 80 0.14 -6.73 5.35
CA LEU A 80 -1.20 -6.16 5.24
C LEU A 80 -2.12 -6.96 4.32
N ILE A 81 -1.61 -7.38 3.15
CA ILE A 81 -2.35 -8.22 2.19
C ILE A 81 -2.64 -9.59 2.82
N SER A 82 -1.63 -10.24 3.43
CA SER A 82 -1.80 -11.56 4.05
C SER A 82 -2.86 -11.53 5.14
N LEU A 83 -2.83 -10.52 6.02
CA LEU A 83 -3.80 -10.36 7.10
C LEU A 83 -5.21 -10.09 6.57
N THR A 84 -5.33 -9.30 5.50
CA THR A 84 -6.61 -9.03 4.85
C THR A 84 -7.20 -10.32 4.27
N VAL A 85 -6.41 -11.07 3.50
CA VAL A 85 -6.83 -12.35 2.90
C VAL A 85 -7.18 -13.38 3.96
N LEU A 86 -6.40 -13.48 5.04
CA LEU A 86 -6.69 -14.41 6.15
C LEU A 86 -8.02 -14.08 6.83
N ARG A 87 -8.30 -12.79 7.03
CA ARG A 87 -9.57 -12.33 7.59
C ARG A 87 -10.74 -12.64 6.67
N GLU A 88 -10.63 -12.33 5.39
CA GLU A 88 -11.71 -12.51 4.41
C GLU A 88 -11.99 -13.99 4.14
N LYS A 89 -10.94 -14.81 4.00
CA LYS A 89 -11.08 -16.22 3.62
C LYS A 89 -11.43 -17.14 4.80
N TYR A 90 -10.91 -16.84 5.99
CA TYR A 90 -11.04 -17.73 7.15
C TYR A 90 -11.78 -17.09 8.33
N GLY A 91 -12.29 -15.87 8.20
CA GLY A 91 -13.06 -15.20 9.25
C GLY A 91 -12.25 -14.84 10.50
N ILE A 92 -10.92 -14.84 10.42
CA ILE A 92 -10.05 -14.54 11.56
C ILE A 92 -10.21 -13.06 11.93
N ASN A 93 -10.62 -12.78 13.16
CA ASN A 93 -10.80 -11.42 13.64
C ASN A 93 -9.45 -10.75 13.94
N PHE A 94 -8.87 -10.14 12.92
CA PHE A 94 -7.63 -9.38 13.02
C PHE A 94 -7.87 -7.92 12.61
N GLY A 95 -7.44 -6.98 13.45
CA GLY A 95 -7.65 -5.54 13.26
C GLY A 95 -6.40 -4.70 13.52
N LEU A 96 -6.56 -3.38 13.44
CA LEU A 96 -5.46 -2.43 13.66
C LEU A 96 -4.83 -2.59 15.05
N GLY A 97 -5.63 -2.82 16.10
CA GLY A 97 -5.10 -3.03 17.46
C GLY A 97 -4.17 -4.25 17.54
N SER A 98 -4.56 -5.37 16.92
CA SER A 98 -3.73 -6.57 16.84
C SER A 98 -2.44 -6.30 16.04
N LEU A 99 -2.52 -5.54 14.95
CA LEU A 99 -1.33 -5.14 14.18
C LEU A 99 -0.36 -4.32 15.03
N LEU A 100 -0.87 -3.35 15.78
CA LEU A 100 -0.06 -2.45 16.62
C LEU A 100 0.46 -3.12 17.90
N HIS A 101 -0.21 -4.18 18.34
CA HIS A 101 0.28 -5.04 19.42
C HIS A 101 1.51 -5.82 18.98
N ASN A 102 1.53 -6.31 17.73
CA ASN A 102 2.66 -7.09 17.23
C ASN A 102 3.77 -6.23 16.62
N TYR A 103 3.42 -5.11 15.97
CA TYR A 103 4.34 -4.29 15.20
C TYR A 103 4.22 -2.80 15.55
N TYR A 104 5.28 -2.05 15.32
CA TYR A 104 5.24 -0.59 15.21
C TYR A 104 5.91 -0.17 13.90
N LEU A 105 5.45 0.90 13.25
CA LEU A 105 6.17 1.44 12.10
C LEU A 105 7.38 2.24 12.57
N LYS A 106 8.52 1.98 11.94
CA LYS A 106 9.76 2.73 12.11
C LYS A 106 10.23 3.25 10.77
N GLU A 107 10.60 4.52 10.72
CA GLU A 107 11.23 5.09 9.55
C GLU A 107 12.63 4.48 9.35
N ASN A 108 12.96 4.18 8.10
CA ASN A 108 14.26 3.68 7.72
C ASN A 108 15.31 4.80 7.79
N VAL A 109 16.39 4.55 8.53
CA VAL A 109 17.48 5.52 8.72
C VAL A 109 18.26 5.76 7.42
N SER A 110 18.46 4.73 6.60
CA SER A 110 19.22 4.87 5.34
C SER A 110 18.36 5.42 4.20
N GLU A 111 17.04 5.31 4.30
CA GLU A 111 16.11 5.77 3.27
C GLU A 111 14.93 6.52 3.91
N LYS A 112 15.14 7.81 4.15
CA LYS A 112 14.12 8.70 4.73
C LYS A 112 12.80 8.64 3.96
N GLY A 113 11.70 8.78 4.69
CA GLY A 113 10.34 8.70 4.18
C GLY A 113 9.83 7.28 3.97
N GLN A 114 10.60 6.24 4.26
CA GLN A 114 10.14 4.85 4.18
C GLN A 114 9.95 4.22 5.55
N PHE A 115 8.86 3.48 5.69
CA PHE A 115 8.42 2.91 6.95
C PHE A 115 8.32 1.40 6.86
N SER A 116 8.92 0.75 7.85
CA SER A 116 8.91 -0.70 8.00
C SER A 116 8.22 -1.09 9.30
N PRO A 117 7.36 -2.13 9.30
CA PRO A 117 6.85 -2.72 10.53
C PRO A 117 8.00 -3.44 11.23
N ILE A 118 8.28 -3.02 12.45
CA ILE A 118 9.23 -3.65 13.34
C ILE A 118 8.47 -4.46 14.37
N LEU A 119 8.82 -5.74 14.49
CA LEU A 119 8.24 -6.63 15.48
C LEU A 119 8.57 -6.11 16.89
N ARG A 120 7.57 -6.09 17.78
CA ARG A 120 7.80 -5.76 19.18
C ARG A 120 8.58 -6.87 19.88
N PHE A 121 9.12 -6.57 21.05
CA PHE A 121 9.81 -7.55 21.86
C PHE A 121 8.82 -8.62 22.36
N ASN A 122 9.24 -9.89 22.35
CA ASN A 122 8.48 -11.05 22.83
C ASN A 122 7.10 -11.29 22.20
N VAL A 123 6.88 -10.87 20.95
CA VAL A 123 5.67 -11.21 20.19
C VAL A 123 6.01 -12.05 18.95
N THR A 124 5.09 -12.90 18.52
CA THR A 124 5.25 -13.72 17.33
C THR A 124 4.90 -12.91 16.07
N GLN A 125 5.67 -13.12 15.00
CA GLN A 125 5.36 -12.54 13.70
C GLN A 125 4.04 -13.11 13.16
N LEU A 126 3.21 -12.25 12.58
CA LEU A 126 1.90 -12.65 12.06
C LEU A 126 1.98 -13.27 10.68
N THR A 127 3.03 -12.95 9.93
CA THR A 127 3.30 -13.51 8.61
C THR A 127 4.73 -14.04 8.62
N THR A 128 4.89 -15.28 8.19
CA THR A 128 6.19 -15.96 8.07
C THR A 128 6.71 -15.86 6.64
N ASN A 129 7.99 -16.23 6.43
CA ASN A 129 8.61 -16.33 5.10
C ASN A 129 8.56 -15.04 4.26
N LEU A 130 8.65 -13.88 4.92
CA LEU A 130 8.82 -12.60 4.23
C LEU A 130 10.17 -12.58 3.52
N THR A 131 10.20 -12.14 2.27
CA THR A 131 11.45 -12.01 1.52
C THR A 131 12.29 -10.87 2.09
N THR A 132 13.60 -10.99 1.95
CA THR A 132 14.54 -9.92 2.23
C THR A 132 15.13 -9.41 0.91
N ASN A 133 15.44 -8.11 0.84
CA ASN A 133 16.17 -7.51 -0.28
C ASN A 133 15.41 -7.44 -1.62
N ASP A 134 14.13 -7.06 -1.60
CA ASP A 134 13.43 -6.71 -2.85
C ASP A 134 14.18 -5.55 -3.54
N GLN A 135 14.64 -5.78 -4.77
CA GLN A 135 15.29 -4.75 -5.58
C GLN A 135 14.30 -4.14 -6.56
N ARG A 136 14.54 -2.89 -6.96
CA ARG A 136 13.82 -2.21 -8.05
C ARG A 136 12.31 -2.05 -7.84
N TRP A 137 11.77 -2.33 -6.66
CA TRP A 137 10.35 -2.17 -6.35
C TRP A 137 9.85 -0.72 -6.45
N LYS A 138 10.77 0.25 -6.45
CA LYS A 138 10.48 1.69 -6.59
C LYS A 138 10.51 2.20 -8.03
N ASN A 139 10.90 1.36 -9.00
CA ASN A 139 11.19 1.82 -10.36
C ASN A 139 9.94 2.35 -11.07
N THR A 140 8.78 1.80 -10.74
CA THR A 140 7.53 2.08 -11.45
C THR A 140 6.41 2.37 -10.47
N PHE A 141 5.72 3.48 -10.70
CA PHE A 141 4.57 3.90 -9.93
C PHE A 141 3.59 4.65 -10.83
N PHE A 142 2.32 4.64 -10.42
CA PHE A 142 1.23 5.30 -11.10
C PHE A 142 0.29 5.94 -10.09
N PHE A 143 -0.53 6.87 -10.56
CA PHE A 143 -1.54 7.53 -9.74
C PHE A 143 -2.91 6.95 -10.04
N ALA A 144 -3.68 6.72 -8.98
CA ALA A 144 -5.03 6.22 -9.07
C ALA A 144 -6.00 7.11 -8.27
N LYS A 145 -7.24 7.19 -8.72
CA LYS A 145 -8.32 7.94 -8.08
C LYS A 145 -9.64 7.17 -8.15
N GLY A 146 -10.42 7.18 -7.08
CA GLY A 146 -11.75 6.58 -7.07
C GLY A 146 -12.21 6.12 -5.68
N PHE A 147 -13.50 5.77 -5.57
CA PHE A 147 -14.10 5.33 -4.30
C PHE A 147 -13.41 4.11 -3.69
N LEU A 148 -12.92 3.19 -4.52
CA LEU A 148 -12.16 2.00 -4.08
C LEU A 148 -10.79 2.34 -3.47
N ILE A 149 -10.32 3.58 -3.59
CA ILE A 149 -9.06 4.06 -3.04
C ILE A 149 -9.32 4.89 -1.79
N ASP A 150 -10.17 5.91 -1.91
CA ASP A 150 -10.41 6.90 -0.86
C ASP A 150 -11.44 6.41 0.17
N GLY A 151 -12.28 5.43 -0.20
CA GLY A 151 -13.40 4.97 0.62
C GLY A 151 -14.47 6.05 0.81
N PRO A 152 -15.43 5.83 1.73
CA PRO A 152 -16.47 6.81 2.04
C PRO A 152 -15.93 8.10 2.70
N PHE A 153 -14.64 8.12 3.07
CA PHE A 153 -13.98 9.21 3.78
C PHE A 153 -13.20 10.16 2.87
N GLY A 154 -13.26 9.99 1.55
CA GLY A 154 -12.43 10.73 0.58
C GLY A 154 -12.56 12.26 0.57
N ASN A 155 -13.47 12.83 1.37
CA ASN A 155 -13.67 14.28 1.52
C ASN A 155 -13.58 14.78 2.97
N GLU A 156 -13.32 13.92 3.96
CA GLU A 156 -13.14 14.38 5.34
C GLU A 156 -11.66 14.67 5.57
N LYS A 157 -11.31 15.96 5.49
CA LYS A 157 -10.04 16.46 6.03
C LYS A 157 -10.01 16.14 7.52
N TYR A 158 -8.95 15.48 7.97
CA TYR A 158 -8.58 15.43 9.40
C TYR A 158 -8.10 16.81 9.86
#